data_AF-A0ABC8JPX4-F1
#
_entry.id   AF-A0ABC8JPX4-F1
#
_cell.length_a   1.000
_cell.length_b   1.000
_cell.length_c   1.000
_cell.angle_alpha   90.00
_cell.angle_beta   90.00
_cell.angle_gamma   90.00
#
_symmetry.space_group_name_H-M   'P 1'
#
loop_
_entity.id
_entity.type
_entity.pdbx_description
1 polymer ?
#
loop_
_entity_poly.entity_id
_entity_poly.type
_entity_poly.pdbx_seq_one_letter_code
_entity_poly.pdbx_strand_id
1 'polypeptide(L)'
;MIARLFNAPLGDTETAMGVGTVGSSEAIMLAGSAFKRNWQNKSKAECEPYDKPNIVTRSNVQVCWENTICVAAILGSTLTGEFEDIKRLNDLLVKKNEDTGWNTPIHVDATSGGFISLFIYPELEWDFRLPLVKSINGYKNVMENCRENMLVLRERIEKTERFNIVSKDVGVPLVAFSLKGQSFHNEFEISEMLRRFGWIVPAYIMPADAQHITVLRVVIREDFSRTLAERLVADILKVLS
;
A
#
# COMPACT_ATOMS: atom_id res chain seq x y z
N MET A 1 3.49 -17.43 13.91
CA MET A 1 3.81 -17.61 12.47
C MET A 1 4.00 -16.28 11.76
N ILE A 2 2.99 -15.39 11.67
CA ILE A 2 3.09 -14.11 10.93
C ILE A 2 4.24 -13.21 11.42
N ALA A 3 4.42 -13.07 12.74
CA ALA A 3 5.51 -12.25 13.28
C ALA A 3 6.90 -12.75 12.82
N ARG A 4 7.11 -14.07 12.75
CA ARG A 4 8.36 -14.64 12.23
C ARG A 4 8.52 -14.39 10.74
N LEU A 5 7.42 -14.44 9.96
CA LEU A 5 7.45 -14.08 8.54
C LEU A 5 7.89 -12.63 8.34
N PHE A 6 7.50 -11.71 9.21
CA PHE A 6 7.93 -10.31 9.19
C PHE A 6 9.25 -10.05 9.93
N ASN A 7 10.05 -11.08 10.18
CA ASN A 7 11.36 -10.96 10.83
C ASN A 7 11.31 -10.29 12.22
N ALA A 8 10.22 -10.47 12.97
CA ALA A 8 10.13 -9.94 14.33
C ALA A 8 11.26 -10.52 15.20
N PRO A 9 11.90 -9.68 16.05
CA PRO A 9 13.01 -10.10 16.91
C PRO A 9 12.48 -10.98 18.05
N LEU A 10 12.28 -12.26 17.77
CA LEU A 10 11.70 -13.24 18.68
C LEU A 10 12.64 -14.42 18.87
N GLY A 11 12.87 -14.83 20.12
CA GLY A 11 13.55 -16.09 20.42
C GLY A 11 12.80 -17.31 19.85
N ASP A 12 13.46 -18.47 19.73
CA ASP A 12 12.90 -19.67 19.09
C ASP A 12 11.60 -20.16 19.75
N THR A 13 11.48 -20.00 21.07
CA THR A 13 10.31 -20.39 21.87
C THR A 13 9.44 -19.21 22.29
N GLU A 14 9.80 -17.98 21.92
CA GLU A 14 9.10 -16.78 22.32
C GLU A 14 7.77 -16.62 21.58
N THR A 15 6.72 -16.32 22.35
CA THR A 15 5.40 -16.04 21.80
C THR A 15 5.37 -14.62 21.25
N ALA A 16 5.08 -14.50 19.97
CA ALA A 16 4.91 -13.20 19.33
C ALA A 16 3.77 -12.38 19.94
N MET A 17 3.99 -11.08 20.16
CA MET A 17 2.91 -10.16 20.48
C MET A 17 2.14 -9.75 19.22
N GLY A 18 0.83 -10.00 19.22
CA GLY A 18 -0.07 -9.65 18.13
C GLY A 18 -1.49 -10.13 18.39
N VAL A 19 -2.44 -9.67 17.59
CA VAL A 19 -3.86 -10.02 17.70
C VAL A 19 -4.47 -10.20 16.32
N GLY A 20 -5.40 -11.14 16.19
CA GLY A 20 -6.23 -11.27 14.99
C GLY A 20 -7.38 -10.27 15.05
N THR A 21 -7.65 -9.59 13.94
CA THR A 21 -8.73 -8.61 13.82
C THR A 21 -9.71 -9.02 12.73
N VAL A 22 -10.88 -8.39 12.68
CA VAL A 22 -11.85 -8.57 11.58
C VAL A 22 -11.26 -8.07 10.26
N GLY A 23 -10.44 -7.02 10.31
CA GLY A 23 -9.72 -6.54 9.14
C GLY A 23 -8.65 -5.51 9.47
N SER A 24 -8.03 -4.95 8.43
CA SER A 24 -6.93 -3.99 8.59
C SER A 24 -7.36 -2.69 9.28
N SER A 25 -8.59 -2.22 9.08
CA SER A 25 -9.09 -1.01 9.75
C SER A 25 -9.03 -1.13 11.28
N GLU A 26 -9.47 -2.26 11.83
CA GLU A 26 -9.38 -2.52 13.27
C GLU A 26 -7.92 -2.65 13.72
N ALA A 27 -7.07 -3.34 12.93
CA ALA A 27 -5.65 -3.48 13.23
C ALA A 27 -4.92 -2.12 13.29
N ILE A 28 -5.19 -1.22 12.35
CA ILE A 28 -4.64 0.14 12.29
C ILE A 28 -5.10 0.96 13.50
N MET A 29 -6.39 0.85 13.89
CA MET A 29 -6.92 1.55 15.06
C MET A 29 -6.26 1.06 16.36
N LEU A 30 -6.02 -0.25 16.49
CA LEU A 30 -5.29 -0.82 17.63
C LEU A 30 -3.83 -0.36 17.66
N ALA A 31 -3.15 -0.39 16.51
CA ALA A 31 -1.78 0.11 16.39
C ALA A 31 -1.68 1.60 16.76
N GLY A 32 -2.55 2.45 16.21
CA GLY A 32 -2.62 3.87 16.52
C GLY A 32 -2.90 4.15 18.01
N SER A 33 -3.77 3.35 18.62
CA SER A 33 -4.07 3.44 20.07
C SER A 33 -2.84 3.09 20.92
N ALA A 34 -2.08 2.06 20.54
CA ALA A 34 -0.84 1.69 21.20
C ALA A 34 0.22 2.80 21.08
N PHE A 35 0.43 3.36 19.89
CA PHE A 35 1.36 4.48 19.69
C PHE A 35 0.97 5.71 20.50
N LYS A 36 -0.31 6.11 20.44
CA LYS A 36 -0.82 7.25 21.21
C LYS A 36 -0.57 7.05 22.71
N ARG A 37 -0.87 5.85 23.23
CA ARG A 37 -0.70 5.56 24.65
C ARG A 37 0.77 5.57 25.06
N ASN A 38 1.66 5.00 24.25
CA ASN A 38 3.09 4.99 24.51
C ASN A 38 3.68 6.41 24.50
N TRP A 39 3.32 7.23 23.50
CA TRP A 39 3.75 8.62 23.42
C TRP A 39 3.22 9.46 24.61
N GLN A 40 1.96 9.27 25.01
CA GLN A 40 1.40 9.94 26.19
C GLN A 40 2.13 9.56 27.48
N ASN A 41 2.48 8.28 27.65
CA ASN A 41 3.22 7.82 28.82
C ASN A 41 4.62 8.43 28.88
N LYS A 42 5.32 8.48 27.74
CA LYS A 42 6.64 9.15 27.61
C LYS A 42 6.53 10.63 27.97
N SER A 43 5.61 11.35 27.32
CA SER A 43 5.42 12.80 27.52
C SER A 43 5.08 13.12 28.97
N LYS A 44 4.24 12.30 29.64
CA LYS A 44 3.94 12.45 31.07
C LYS A 44 5.15 12.23 31.97
N ALA A 45 5.99 11.25 31.66
CA ALA A 45 7.22 11.00 32.42
C ALA A 45 8.23 12.16 32.27
N GLU A 46 8.20 12.85 31.13
CA GLU A 46 9.04 14.01 30.81
C GLU A 46 8.38 15.35 31.20
N CYS A 47 7.18 15.34 31.78
CA CYS A 47 6.37 16.52 32.12
C CYS A 47 6.03 17.45 30.93
N GLU A 48 5.95 16.90 29.72
CA GLU A 48 5.62 17.60 28.48
C GLU A 48 4.10 17.56 28.18
N PRO A 49 3.56 18.53 27.40
CA PRO A 49 2.18 18.52 26.94
C PRO A 49 1.84 17.27 26.10
N TYR A 50 0.68 16.66 26.35
CA TYR A 50 0.28 15.38 25.72
C TYR A 50 -1.16 15.38 25.12
N ASP A 51 -1.74 16.55 24.89
CA ASP A 51 -3.12 16.75 24.48
C ASP A 51 -3.32 16.76 22.95
N LYS A 52 -2.26 17.02 22.16
CA LYS A 52 -2.34 17.20 20.70
C LYS A 52 -1.42 16.22 19.93
N PRO A 53 -1.70 14.91 19.92
CA PRO A 53 -0.92 13.98 19.11
C PRO A 53 -1.21 14.14 17.61
N ASN A 54 -0.22 13.86 16.75
CA ASN A 54 -0.42 13.71 15.31
C ASN A 54 0.11 12.35 14.81
N ILE A 55 -0.36 11.93 13.64
CA ILE A 55 0.23 10.84 12.85
C ILE A 55 0.65 11.43 11.51
N VAL A 56 1.87 11.12 11.07
CA VAL A 56 2.31 11.44 9.71
C VAL A 56 2.06 10.23 8.83
N THR A 57 1.37 10.41 7.71
CA THR A 57 1.16 9.36 6.72
C THR A 57 2.07 9.55 5.52
N ARG A 58 2.39 8.43 4.86
CA ARG A 58 3.42 8.33 3.82
C ARG A 58 4.83 8.60 4.33
N SER A 59 5.82 8.36 3.48
CA SER A 59 7.24 8.51 3.76
C SER A 59 7.74 9.97 3.85
N ASN A 60 6.99 10.85 4.53
CA ASN A 60 7.24 12.30 4.62
C ASN A 60 7.89 12.72 5.96
N VAL A 61 9.15 12.34 6.19
CA VAL A 61 9.88 12.63 7.45
C VAL A 61 9.96 14.13 7.79
N GLN A 62 9.95 14.99 6.78
CA GLN A 62 10.11 16.44 6.96
C GLN A 62 8.99 17.05 7.80
N VAL A 63 7.77 16.51 7.74
CA VAL A 63 6.63 17.01 8.50
C VAL A 63 6.48 16.35 9.88
N CYS A 64 7.43 15.52 10.33
CA CYS A 64 7.41 15.02 11.70
C CYS A 64 7.83 16.12 12.68
N TRP A 65 7.15 16.23 13.82
CA TRP A 65 7.53 17.11 14.94
C TRP A 65 7.29 16.41 16.29
N GLU A 66 7.51 17.07 17.42
CA GLU A 66 7.59 16.45 18.75
C GLU A 66 6.33 15.67 19.20
N ASN A 67 5.17 16.05 18.67
CA ASN A 67 3.90 15.39 18.99
C ASN A 67 3.52 14.27 17.99
N THR A 68 4.39 13.96 17.02
CA THR A 68 4.20 12.87 16.07
C THR A 68 4.36 11.52 16.79
N ILE A 69 3.25 10.78 16.92
CA ILE A 69 3.22 9.51 17.66
C ILE A 69 3.76 8.34 16.86
N CYS A 70 3.65 8.40 15.52
CA CYS A 70 4.27 7.49 14.58
C CYS A 70 4.22 8.06 13.15
N VAL A 71 5.05 7.49 12.28
CA VAL A 71 4.91 7.59 10.82
C VAL A 71 4.27 6.32 10.28
N ALA A 72 3.15 6.43 9.57
CA ALA A 72 2.47 5.32 8.93
C ALA A 72 2.87 5.23 7.45
N ALA A 73 3.71 4.24 7.14
CA ALA A 73 4.14 3.92 5.78
C ALA A 73 3.20 2.89 5.14
N ILE A 74 2.97 2.99 3.83
CA ILE A 74 2.05 2.12 3.10
C ILE A 74 2.85 1.16 2.22
N LEU A 75 2.78 -0.14 2.52
CA LEU A 75 3.31 -1.19 1.67
C LEU A 75 2.17 -1.74 0.79
N GLY A 76 1.94 -1.07 -0.34
CA GLY A 76 0.92 -1.48 -1.31
C GLY A 76 -0.26 -0.52 -1.34
N SER A 77 -0.03 0.67 -1.91
CA SER A 77 -1.04 1.70 -2.11
C SER A 77 -2.29 1.12 -2.78
N THR A 78 -3.46 1.39 -2.21
CA THR A 78 -4.73 0.96 -2.83
C THR A 78 -4.99 1.67 -4.16
N LEU A 79 -4.35 2.81 -4.41
CA LEU A 79 -4.52 3.60 -5.62
C LEU A 79 -3.64 3.02 -6.75
N THR A 80 -2.34 2.97 -6.53
CA THR A 80 -1.35 2.65 -7.57
C THR A 80 -0.74 1.27 -7.44
N GLY A 81 -0.98 0.57 -6.32
CA GLY A 81 -0.32 -0.69 -5.98
C GLY A 81 1.11 -0.51 -5.45
N GLU A 82 1.67 0.69 -5.49
CA GLU A 82 3.07 0.96 -5.18
C GLU A 82 3.45 0.65 -3.73
N PHE A 83 4.67 0.17 -3.54
CA PHE A 83 5.33 0.08 -2.23
C PHE A 83 6.08 1.37 -1.94
N GLU A 84 5.80 1.98 -0.79
CA GLU A 84 6.64 3.07 -0.29
C GLU A 84 8.04 2.55 0.10
N ASP A 85 9.03 3.45 0.04
CA ASP A 85 10.42 3.14 0.40
C ASP A 85 10.62 3.22 1.92
N ILE A 86 10.21 2.15 2.60
CA ILE A 86 10.21 2.05 4.06
C ILE A 86 11.65 2.05 4.61
N LYS A 87 12.61 1.47 3.88
CA LYS A 87 14.02 1.51 4.25
C LYS A 87 14.52 2.95 4.27
N ARG A 88 14.31 3.71 3.20
CA ARG A 88 14.70 5.12 3.16
C ARG A 88 13.99 5.95 4.22
N LEU A 89 12.71 5.69 4.48
CA LEU A 89 11.97 6.31 5.57
C LEU A 89 12.64 6.03 6.92
N ASN A 90 12.98 4.77 7.21
CA ASN A 90 13.69 4.38 8.42
C ASN A 90 15.01 5.14 8.55
N ASP A 91 15.84 5.14 7.51
CA ASP A 91 17.17 5.75 7.54
C ASP A 91 17.10 7.26 7.80
N LEU A 92 16.17 7.96 7.15
CA LEU A 92 15.93 9.39 7.38
C LEU A 92 15.39 9.67 8.79
N LEU A 93 14.52 8.81 9.31
CA LEU A 93 13.91 8.99 10.62
C LEU A 93 14.88 8.61 11.76
N VAL A 94 15.81 7.69 11.54
CA VAL A 94 16.92 7.40 12.48
C VAL A 94 17.74 8.67 12.69
N LYS A 95 18.22 9.28 11.60
CA LYS A 95 18.98 10.54 11.68
C LYS A 95 18.19 11.65 12.39
N LYS A 96 16.91 11.80 12.05
CA LYS A 96 16.05 12.79 12.71
C LYS A 96 15.89 12.52 14.21
N ASN A 97 15.78 11.26 14.62
CA ASN A 97 15.70 10.88 16.03
C ASN A 97 17.02 11.12 16.77
N GLU A 98 18.17 10.95 16.12
CA GLU A 98 19.48 11.33 16.68
C GLU A 98 19.57 12.84 16.93
N ASP A 99 19.07 13.64 15.99
CA ASP A 99 19.09 15.10 16.08
C ASP A 99 18.09 15.65 17.13
N THR A 100 16.92 15.02 17.29
CA THR A 100 15.82 15.57 18.10
C THR A 100 15.55 14.84 19.42
N GLY A 101 15.96 13.58 19.56
CA GLY A 101 15.64 12.73 20.71
C GLY A 101 14.17 12.29 20.80
N TRP A 102 13.33 12.54 19.78
CA TRP A 102 11.90 12.25 19.85
C TRP A 102 11.58 10.75 19.85
N ASN A 103 12.45 9.92 19.27
CA ASN A 103 12.27 8.47 19.13
C ASN A 103 10.96 8.11 18.41
N THR A 104 10.63 8.84 17.34
CA THR A 104 9.43 8.63 16.53
C THR A 104 9.49 7.25 15.85
N PRO A 105 8.47 6.38 16.05
CA PRO A 105 8.42 5.03 15.46
C PRO A 105 7.71 5.00 14.10
N ILE A 106 7.83 3.86 13.41
CA ILE A 106 7.16 3.55 12.14
C ILE A 106 6.11 2.45 12.36
N HIS A 107 4.92 2.67 11.78
CA HIS A 107 3.92 1.65 11.51
C HIS A 107 3.92 1.33 10.02
N VAL A 108 3.85 0.06 9.66
CA VAL A 108 3.71 -0.34 8.25
C VAL A 108 2.32 -0.92 8.01
N ASP A 109 1.53 -0.21 7.20
CA ASP A 109 0.31 -0.74 6.62
C ASP A 109 0.64 -1.65 5.44
N ALA A 110 0.73 -2.95 5.71
CA ALA A 110 1.05 -3.99 4.75
C ALA A 110 -0.17 -4.85 4.40
N THR A 111 -1.38 -4.26 4.48
CA THR A 111 -2.67 -4.91 4.18
C THR A 111 -2.60 -5.78 2.93
N SER A 112 -2.08 -5.21 1.85
CA SER A 112 -1.92 -5.87 0.55
C SER A 112 -0.47 -6.33 0.35
N GLY A 113 0.49 -5.41 0.45
CA GLY A 113 1.89 -5.66 0.08
C GLY A 113 2.64 -6.62 0.99
N GLY A 114 2.21 -6.84 2.24
CA GLY A 114 3.00 -7.56 3.24
C GLY A 114 3.30 -9.01 2.89
N PHE A 115 2.37 -9.73 2.27
CA PHE A 115 2.65 -11.10 1.83
C PHE A 115 3.22 -11.15 0.42
N ILE A 116 2.93 -10.14 -0.42
CA ILE A 116 3.50 -10.03 -1.75
C ILE A 116 5.01 -9.82 -1.66
N SER A 117 5.45 -8.87 -0.83
CA SER A 117 6.85 -8.55 -0.65
C SER A 117 7.63 -9.75 -0.11
N LEU A 118 7.10 -10.50 0.86
CA LEU A 118 7.80 -11.66 1.42
C LEU A 118 8.12 -12.75 0.40
N PHE A 119 7.18 -13.07 -0.48
CA PHE A 119 7.34 -14.18 -1.42
C PHE A 119 7.96 -13.75 -2.74
N ILE A 120 7.62 -12.56 -3.23
CA ILE A 120 8.06 -12.08 -4.54
C ILE A 120 9.34 -11.25 -4.43
N TYR A 121 9.53 -10.53 -3.32
CA TYR A 121 10.63 -9.58 -3.13
C TYR A 121 11.32 -9.78 -1.76
N PRO A 122 11.85 -10.98 -1.45
CA PRO A 122 12.37 -11.31 -0.11
C PRO A 122 13.52 -10.41 0.35
N GLU A 123 14.31 -9.91 -0.62
CA GLU A 123 15.42 -8.98 -0.39
C GLU A 123 14.96 -7.56 -0.01
N LEU A 124 13.69 -7.21 -0.24
CA LEU A 124 13.15 -5.90 0.12
C LEU A 124 13.11 -5.78 1.66
N GLU A 125 13.84 -4.83 2.20
CA GLU A 125 13.80 -4.49 3.63
C GLU A 125 12.67 -3.50 3.90
N TRP A 126 11.64 -3.96 4.61
CA TRP A 126 10.46 -3.16 4.92
C TRP A 126 9.83 -3.48 6.27
N ASP A 127 10.20 -4.61 6.88
CA ASP A 127 9.58 -5.20 8.07
C ASP A 127 10.40 -4.94 9.35
N PHE A 128 10.30 -5.82 10.37
CA PHE A 128 11.00 -5.65 11.64
C PHE A 128 12.53 -5.76 11.56
N ARG A 129 13.10 -6.08 10.39
CA ARG A 129 14.53 -5.86 10.12
C ARG A 129 14.93 -4.38 10.29
N LEU A 130 13.98 -3.46 10.03
CA LEU A 130 14.20 -2.03 10.20
C LEU A 130 13.92 -1.60 11.65
N PRO A 131 14.89 -0.96 12.34
CA PRO A 131 14.82 -0.75 13.79
C PRO A 131 13.67 0.15 14.25
N LEU A 132 13.21 1.08 13.40
CA LEU A 132 12.11 1.98 13.72
C LEU A 132 10.73 1.38 13.43
N VAL A 133 10.63 0.23 12.74
CA VAL A 133 9.35 -0.45 12.52
C VAL A 133 8.89 -1.11 13.82
N LYS A 134 7.80 -0.61 14.40
CA LYS A 134 7.28 -1.08 15.71
C LYS A 134 5.95 -1.83 15.62
N SER A 135 5.24 -1.74 14.50
CA SER A 135 4.06 -2.57 14.24
C SER A 135 3.76 -2.68 12.76
N ILE A 136 3.13 -3.80 12.36
CA ILE A 136 2.77 -4.14 10.98
C ILE A 136 1.39 -4.80 10.99
N ASN A 137 0.52 -4.45 10.04
CA ASN A 137 -0.73 -5.18 9.74
C ASN A 137 -0.69 -5.77 8.32
N GLY A 138 -1.36 -6.91 8.06
CA GLY A 138 -1.36 -7.55 6.73
C GLY A 138 -2.31 -8.75 6.59
N TYR A 139 -2.68 -9.12 5.34
CA TYR A 139 -3.51 -10.29 5.01
C TYR A 139 -2.73 -11.43 4.34
N LYS A 140 -2.93 -12.68 4.78
CA LYS A 140 -2.31 -13.87 4.20
C LYS A 140 -3.03 -14.30 2.91
N ASN A 141 -2.38 -14.30 1.74
CA ASN A 141 -2.81 -15.03 0.51
C ASN A 141 -1.66 -15.24 -0.51
N VAL A 142 -1.82 -16.18 -1.45
CA VAL A 142 -0.85 -16.62 -2.48
C VAL A 142 -0.82 -15.65 -3.68
N MET A 143 0.38 -15.28 -4.17
CA MET A 143 0.54 -14.05 -5.00
C MET A 143 1.33 -14.21 -6.32
N GLU A 144 2.00 -15.33 -6.57
CA GLU A 144 2.86 -15.49 -7.77
C GLU A 144 2.03 -15.51 -9.07
N ASN A 145 0.98 -16.34 -9.13
CA ASN A 145 0.07 -16.40 -10.28
C ASN A 145 -0.61 -15.05 -10.57
N CYS A 146 -0.97 -14.31 -9.52
CA CYS A 146 -1.57 -12.98 -9.65
C CYS A 146 -0.60 -11.99 -10.31
N ARG A 147 0.69 -12.05 -9.96
CA ARG A 147 1.72 -11.19 -10.56
C ARG A 147 1.90 -11.49 -12.05
N GLU A 148 1.96 -12.77 -12.44
CA GLU A 148 2.06 -13.12 -13.86
C GLU A 148 0.88 -12.59 -14.66
N ASN A 149 -0.35 -12.78 -14.15
CA ASN A 149 -1.55 -12.31 -14.84
C ASN A 149 -1.65 -10.77 -14.87
N MET A 150 -1.12 -10.08 -13.85
CA MET A 150 -0.95 -8.62 -13.86
C MET A 150 -0.03 -8.17 -15.00
N LEU A 151 1.14 -8.81 -15.16
CA LEU A 151 2.09 -8.46 -16.22
C LEU A 151 1.48 -8.69 -17.61
N VAL A 152 0.76 -9.80 -17.80
CA VAL A 152 0.03 -10.06 -19.05
C VAL A 152 -1.01 -8.97 -19.33
N LEU A 153 -1.85 -8.62 -18.34
CA LEU A 153 -2.84 -7.56 -18.53
C LEU A 153 -2.20 -6.22 -18.86
N ARG A 154 -1.13 -5.84 -18.16
CA ARG A 154 -0.35 -4.62 -18.41
C ARG A 154 0.14 -4.57 -19.85
N GLU A 155 0.87 -5.60 -20.29
CA GLU A 155 1.44 -5.68 -21.64
C GLU A 155 0.35 -5.56 -22.71
N ARG A 156 -0.81 -6.20 -22.50
CA ARG A 156 -1.93 -6.14 -23.43
C ARG A 156 -2.57 -4.75 -23.48
N ILE A 157 -2.70 -4.05 -22.35
CA ILE A 157 -3.19 -2.67 -22.31
C ILE A 157 -2.19 -1.72 -22.98
N GLU A 158 -0.89 -1.86 -22.72
CA GLU A 158 0.16 -1.04 -23.35
C GLU A 158 0.17 -1.19 -24.88
N LYS A 159 0.01 -2.41 -25.38
CA LYS A 159 -0.10 -2.73 -26.81
C LYS A 159 -1.27 -2.07 -27.52
N THR A 160 -2.29 -1.61 -26.79
CA THR A 160 -3.38 -0.85 -27.42
C THR A 160 -2.95 0.55 -27.83
N GLU A 161 -1.88 1.09 -27.23
CA GLU A 161 -1.43 2.48 -27.37
C GLU A 161 -2.47 3.55 -26.98
N ARG A 162 -3.63 3.15 -26.43
CA ARG A 162 -4.73 4.04 -26.03
C ARG A 162 -4.63 4.53 -24.59
N PHE A 163 -3.76 3.92 -23.78
CA PHE A 163 -3.69 4.18 -22.35
C PHE A 163 -2.26 4.46 -21.87
N ASN A 164 -2.14 5.25 -20.80
CA ASN A 164 -0.95 5.41 -19.99
C ASN A 164 -1.08 4.51 -18.75
N ILE A 165 -0.08 3.65 -18.50
CA ILE A 165 -0.03 2.88 -17.26
C ILE A 165 0.47 3.78 -16.13
N VAL A 166 -0.29 3.81 -15.04
CA VAL A 166 -0.01 4.62 -13.83
C VAL A 166 0.56 3.76 -12.69
N SER A 167 0.19 2.47 -12.62
CA SER A 167 0.76 1.55 -11.62
C SER A 167 2.20 1.15 -11.95
N LYS A 168 2.95 0.68 -10.94
CA LYS A 168 4.32 0.15 -11.09
C LYS A 168 4.35 -1.38 -11.27
N ASP A 169 5.46 -1.91 -11.75
CA ASP A 169 5.68 -3.38 -11.91
C ASP A 169 5.88 -4.08 -10.56
N VAL A 170 6.41 -3.34 -9.59
CA VAL A 170 6.65 -3.78 -8.22
C VAL A 170 5.56 -3.19 -7.35
N GLY A 171 4.83 -4.07 -6.66
CA GLY A 171 3.69 -3.66 -5.85
C GLY A 171 2.61 -4.73 -5.75
N VAL A 172 1.41 -4.28 -5.44
CA VAL A 172 0.19 -5.07 -5.48
C VAL A 172 -0.12 -5.52 -6.91
N PRO A 173 -0.51 -6.80 -7.15
CA PRO A 173 -0.97 -7.28 -8.44
C PRO A 173 -2.21 -6.52 -8.95
N LEU A 174 -2.01 -5.36 -9.56
CA LEU A 174 -3.05 -4.54 -10.14
C LEU A 174 -2.52 -3.71 -11.31
N VAL A 175 -3.41 -3.33 -12.20
CA VAL A 175 -3.10 -2.43 -13.32
C VAL A 175 -4.00 -1.21 -13.18
N ALA A 176 -3.38 -0.05 -12.93
CA ALA A 176 -4.04 1.25 -12.95
C ALA A 176 -3.61 2.01 -14.20
N PHE A 177 -4.56 2.53 -14.98
CA PHE A 177 -4.29 3.13 -16.28
C PHE A 177 -5.28 4.25 -16.62
N SER A 178 -4.83 5.24 -17.40
CA SER A 178 -5.61 6.42 -17.84
C SER A 178 -5.61 6.52 -19.36
N LEU A 179 -6.61 7.16 -19.95
CA LEU A 179 -6.68 7.36 -21.40
C LEU A 179 -5.58 8.30 -21.91
N LYS A 180 -5.08 8.02 -23.11
CA LYS A 180 -4.15 8.90 -23.84
C LYS A 180 -4.92 9.87 -24.74
N GLY A 181 -4.56 11.14 -24.65
CA GLY A 181 -5.05 12.18 -25.56
C GLY A 181 -6.53 12.51 -25.38
N GLN A 182 -7.11 13.20 -26.37
CA GLN A 182 -8.55 13.45 -26.41
C GLN A 182 -9.26 12.23 -27.00
N SER A 183 -10.11 11.62 -26.19
CA SER A 183 -10.99 10.51 -26.54
C SER A 183 -12.43 11.00 -26.48
N PHE A 184 -13.32 10.43 -27.30
CA PHE A 184 -14.77 10.66 -27.19
C PHE A 184 -15.33 10.15 -25.86
N HIS A 185 -14.66 9.17 -25.26
CA HIS A 185 -15.01 8.61 -23.97
C HIS A 185 -14.03 9.03 -22.88
N ASN A 186 -14.55 9.19 -21.67
CA ASN A 186 -13.75 9.28 -20.44
C ASN A 186 -13.73 7.95 -19.67
N GLU A 187 -12.87 7.83 -18.66
CA GLU A 187 -12.71 6.60 -17.87
C GLU A 187 -14.00 6.19 -17.14
N PHE A 188 -14.84 7.14 -16.71
CA PHE A 188 -16.11 6.82 -16.05
C PHE A 188 -17.11 6.17 -17.01
N GLU A 189 -17.20 6.67 -18.24
CA GLU A 189 -18.01 6.09 -19.31
C GLU A 189 -17.53 4.69 -19.68
N ILE A 190 -16.21 4.49 -19.81
CA ILE A 190 -15.64 3.17 -20.06
C ILE A 190 -16.01 2.20 -18.93
N SER A 191 -15.85 2.62 -17.68
CA SER A 191 -16.24 1.85 -16.49
C SER A 191 -17.72 1.46 -16.53
N GLU A 192 -18.61 2.38 -16.92
CA GLU A 192 -20.04 2.10 -17.04
C GLU A 192 -20.36 1.12 -18.18
N MET A 193 -19.78 1.34 -19.36
CA MET A 193 -20.02 0.50 -20.54
C MET A 193 -19.51 -0.92 -20.35
N LEU A 194 -18.38 -1.09 -19.65
CA LEU A 194 -17.83 -2.40 -19.29
C LEU A 194 -18.79 -3.23 -18.43
N ARG A 195 -19.72 -2.61 -17.67
CA ARG A 195 -20.75 -3.35 -16.92
C ARG A 195 -21.68 -4.16 -17.82
N ARG A 196 -21.89 -3.74 -19.07
CA ARG A 196 -22.71 -4.48 -20.05
C ARG A 196 -22.10 -5.83 -20.43
N PHE A 197 -20.78 -5.97 -20.27
CA PHE A 197 -20.03 -7.21 -20.46
C PHE A 197 -19.86 -8.01 -19.16
N GLY A 198 -20.41 -7.51 -18.03
CA GLY A 198 -20.30 -8.11 -16.71
C GLY A 198 -19.07 -7.67 -15.91
N TRP A 199 -18.25 -6.76 -16.44
CA TRP A 199 -17.05 -6.29 -15.76
C TRP A 199 -17.36 -5.16 -14.76
N ILE A 200 -16.71 -5.20 -13.60
CA ILE A 200 -16.70 -4.09 -12.64
C ILE A 200 -15.28 -3.54 -12.56
N VAL A 201 -14.99 -2.55 -13.40
CA VAL A 201 -13.70 -1.85 -13.42
C VAL A 201 -13.92 -0.43 -12.91
N PRO A 202 -13.57 -0.11 -11.65
CA PRO A 202 -13.80 1.21 -11.10
C PRO A 202 -12.93 2.27 -11.80
N ALA A 203 -13.53 3.43 -12.04
CA ALA A 203 -12.84 4.68 -12.38
C ALA A 203 -12.86 5.63 -11.18
N TYR A 204 -11.76 6.34 -10.93
CA TYR A 204 -11.69 7.37 -9.90
C TYR A 204 -10.62 8.42 -10.21
N ILE A 205 -10.76 9.57 -9.57
CA ILE A 205 -9.81 10.69 -9.67
C ILE A 205 -8.71 10.51 -8.63
N MET A 206 -7.46 10.76 -9.01
CA MET A 206 -6.32 10.67 -8.10
C MET A 206 -6.39 11.72 -6.97
N PRO A 207 -5.67 11.51 -5.84
CA PRO A 207 -5.69 12.43 -4.70
C PRO A 207 -5.18 13.85 -5.02
N ALA A 208 -5.16 14.71 -3.99
CA ALA A 208 -4.63 16.07 -4.06
C ALA A 208 -3.29 16.14 -4.83
N ASP A 209 -3.11 17.22 -5.60
CA ASP A 209 -1.99 17.47 -6.53
C ASP A 209 -1.96 16.61 -7.81
N ALA A 210 -2.86 15.64 -7.96
CA ALA A 210 -3.02 14.82 -9.17
C ALA A 210 -4.48 14.72 -9.66
N GLN A 211 -5.37 15.61 -9.22
CA GLN A 211 -6.82 15.54 -9.51
C GLN A 211 -7.21 15.65 -10.99
N HIS A 212 -6.27 16.05 -11.85
CA HIS A 212 -6.47 16.07 -13.31
C HIS A 212 -6.32 14.68 -13.95
N ILE A 213 -5.88 13.68 -13.16
CA ILE A 213 -5.69 12.30 -13.62
C ILE A 213 -6.85 11.45 -13.12
N THR A 214 -7.63 10.93 -14.07
CA THR A 214 -8.63 9.89 -13.82
C THR A 214 -8.04 8.54 -14.24
N VAL A 215 -8.25 7.51 -13.43
CA VAL A 215 -7.72 6.17 -13.71
C VAL A 215 -8.81 5.11 -13.63
N LEU A 216 -8.70 4.10 -14.50
CA LEU A 216 -9.33 2.79 -14.34
C LEU A 216 -8.38 1.90 -13.53
N ARG A 217 -8.92 1.04 -12.65
CA ARG A 217 -8.12 0.11 -11.84
C ARG A 217 -8.65 -1.31 -11.89
N VAL A 218 -7.80 -2.25 -12.31
CA VAL A 218 -8.09 -3.69 -12.29
C VAL A 218 -7.20 -4.36 -11.27
N VAL A 219 -7.80 -4.95 -10.22
CA VAL A 219 -7.08 -5.73 -9.20
C VAL A 219 -7.08 -7.19 -9.62
N ILE A 220 -5.89 -7.80 -9.67
CA ILE A 220 -5.71 -9.19 -10.06
C ILE A 220 -5.76 -10.06 -8.81
N ARG A 221 -6.76 -10.92 -8.77
CA ARG A 221 -6.98 -11.88 -7.69
C ARG A 221 -6.63 -13.29 -8.17
N GLU A 222 -6.62 -14.24 -7.24
CA GLU A 222 -6.30 -15.65 -7.51
C GLU A 222 -7.17 -16.28 -8.60
N ASP A 223 -8.43 -15.86 -8.71
CA ASP A 223 -9.41 -16.32 -9.70
C ASP A 223 -9.29 -15.63 -11.07
N PHE A 224 -8.41 -14.63 -11.22
CA PHE A 224 -8.23 -13.88 -12.46
C PHE A 224 -7.20 -14.56 -13.37
N SER A 225 -7.68 -15.33 -14.36
CA SER A 225 -6.85 -16.10 -15.29
C SER A 225 -6.37 -15.29 -16.51
N ARG A 226 -5.39 -15.83 -17.25
CA ARG A 226 -4.91 -15.27 -18.52
C ARG A 226 -6.03 -15.06 -19.53
N THR A 227 -6.97 -16.00 -19.63
CA THR A 227 -8.14 -15.90 -20.50
C THR A 227 -9.03 -14.71 -20.13
N LEU A 228 -9.21 -14.46 -18.83
CA LEU A 228 -9.98 -13.30 -18.36
C LEU A 228 -9.25 -11.98 -18.66
N ALA A 229 -7.92 -11.95 -18.55
CA ALA A 229 -7.11 -10.80 -18.94
C ALA A 229 -7.30 -10.44 -20.43
N GLU A 230 -7.20 -11.42 -21.31
CA GLU A 230 -7.36 -11.20 -22.76
C GLU A 230 -8.78 -10.79 -23.13
N ARG A 231 -9.79 -11.42 -22.50
CA ARG A 231 -11.20 -11.05 -22.71
C ARG A 231 -11.50 -9.63 -22.25
N LEU A 232 -10.98 -9.22 -21.09
CA LEU A 232 -11.15 -7.86 -20.59
C LEU A 232 -10.60 -6.83 -21.57
N VAL A 233 -9.41 -7.04 -22.13
CA VAL A 233 -8.80 -6.13 -23.11
C VAL A 233 -9.62 -6.08 -24.39
N ALA A 234 -10.10 -7.22 -24.88
CA ALA A 234 -10.97 -7.26 -26.05
C ALA A 234 -12.27 -6.47 -25.85
N ASP A 235 -12.89 -6.58 -24.66
CA ASP A 235 -14.11 -5.84 -24.34
C ASP A 235 -13.84 -4.33 -24.12
N ILE A 236 -12.69 -3.94 -23.57
CA ILE A 236 -12.25 -2.54 -23.51
C ILE A 236 -12.14 -1.94 -24.91
N LEU A 237 -11.55 -2.66 -25.86
CA LEU A 237 -11.41 -2.18 -27.23
C LEU A 237 -12.76 -2.02 -27.95
N LYS A 238 -13.73 -2.91 -27.68
CA LYS A 238 -15.11 -2.77 -28.19
C LYS A 238 -15.86 -1.57 -27.60
N VAL A 239 -15.54 -1.18 -26.37
CA VAL A 239 -16.11 0.01 -25.73
C VAL A 239 -15.54 1.29 -26.34
N LEU A 240 -14.29 1.24 -26.82
CA LEU A 240 -13.59 2.38 -27.43
C LEU A 240 -13.82 2.55 -28.94
N SER A 241 -14.45 1.58 -29.59
CA SER A 241 -14.75 1.56 -31.04
C SER A 241 -16.12 2.14 -31.34
#